data_AF-A0A1L5NXB0-F1
#
_entry.id   AF-A0A1L5NXB0-F1
#
_cell.length_a   1.000
_cell.length_b   1.000
_cell.length_c   1.000
_cell.angle_alpha   90.00
_cell.angle_beta   90.00
_cell.angle_gamma   90.00
#
_symmetry.space_group_name_H-M   'P 1'
#
loop_
_entity.id
_entity.type
_entity.pdbx_description
1 polymer ?
#
loop_
_entity_poly.entity_id
_entity_poly.type
_entity_poly.pdbx_seq_one_letter_code
_entity_poly.pdbx_strand_id
1 'polypeptide(L)'
;MIETLDRGTLRGLRDHAMLLIGYAGGLRRSEIVGLDVKADQTEDGRGWIEILDKACSSPGELDRGFRTLRSPSPTRPKYLR
;
A
#
# COMPACT_ATOMS: atom_id res chain seq x y z
N MET A 1 9.98 -9.19 -16.00
CA MET A 1 10.08 -7.77 -15.57
C MET A 1 10.35 -7.65 -14.07
N ILE A 2 9.64 -8.36 -13.19
CA ILE A 2 9.93 -8.32 -11.74
C ILE A 2 11.16 -9.16 -11.38
N GLU A 3 11.36 -10.27 -12.08
CA GLU A 3 12.46 -11.21 -11.84
C GLU A 3 13.82 -10.67 -12.27
N THR A 4 13.86 -9.55 -13.00
CA THR A 4 15.11 -8.90 -13.42
C THR A 4 15.67 -7.96 -12.36
N LEU A 5 14.95 -7.75 -11.25
CA LEU A 5 15.41 -6.94 -10.13
C LEU A 5 16.25 -7.80 -9.17
N ASP A 6 17.45 -7.31 -8.84
CA ASP A 6 18.36 -8.01 -7.94
C ASP A 6 17.86 -7.98 -6.48
N ARG A 7 17.33 -9.11 -6.04
CA ARG A 7 16.81 -9.31 -4.67
C ARG A 7 17.91 -9.38 -3.60
N GLY A 8 19.19 -9.45 -4.00
CA GLY A 8 20.34 -9.38 -3.11
C GLY A 8 20.62 -7.96 -2.58
N THR A 9 19.96 -6.93 -3.13
CA THR A 9 20.13 -5.54 -2.69
C THR A 9 18.84 -4.95 -2.13
N LEU A 10 18.98 -4.00 -1.19
CA LEU A 10 17.84 -3.24 -0.67
C LEU A 10 17.09 -2.46 -1.75
N ARG A 11 17.80 -1.95 -2.77
CA ARG A 11 17.19 -1.26 -3.91
C ARG A 11 16.33 -2.20 -4.73
N GLY A 12 16.83 -3.38 -5.09
CA GLY A 12 16.04 -4.34 -5.87
C GLY A 12 14.84 -4.88 -5.09
N LEU A 13 14.94 -5.08 -3.77
CA LEU A 13 13.78 -5.43 -2.93
C LEU A 13 12.74 -4.31 -2.89
N ARG A 14 13.16 -3.04 -2.77
CA ARG A 14 12.26 -1.88 -2.83
C ARG A 14 11.54 -1.82 -4.17
N ASP A 15 12.27 -1.86 -5.27
CA ASP A 15 11.69 -1.73 -6.60
C ASP A 15 10.73 -2.90 -6.89
N HIS A 16 11.06 -4.10 -6.41
CA HIS A 16 10.22 -5.27 -6.51
C HIS A 16 8.92 -5.09 -5.71
N ALA A 17 9.01 -4.64 -4.46
CA ALA A 17 7.84 -4.35 -3.64
C ALA A 17 6.95 -3.28 -4.27
N MET A 18 7.54 -2.19 -4.79
CA MET A 18 6.82 -1.10 -5.45
C MET A 18 6.06 -1.58 -6.69
N LEU A 19 6.66 -2.45 -7.51
CA LEU A 19 5.99 -3.04 -8.66
C LEU A 19 4.85 -3.98 -8.25
N LEU A 20 5.07 -4.85 -7.27
CA LEU A 20 4.03 -5.75 -6.77
C LEU A 20 2.84 -4.99 -6.18
N ILE A 21 3.12 -3.99 -5.35
CA ILE A 21 2.09 -3.16 -4.71
C ILE A 21 1.30 -2.38 -5.77
N GLY A 22 1.99 -1.74 -6.71
CA GLY A 22 1.34 -0.98 -7.78
C GLY A 22 0.47 -1.86 -8.67
N TYR A 23 0.96 -3.04 -9.03
CA TYR A 23 0.24 -3.99 -9.87
C TYR A 23 -0.94 -4.64 -9.16
N ALA A 24 -0.72 -5.27 -8.00
CA ALA A 24 -1.77 -5.99 -7.27
C ALA A 24 -2.81 -5.04 -6.65
N GLY A 25 -2.41 -3.82 -6.27
CA GLY A 25 -3.32 -2.79 -5.75
C GLY A 25 -4.00 -1.95 -6.85
N GLY A 26 -3.66 -2.13 -8.13
CA GLY A 26 -4.18 -1.29 -9.22
C GLY A 26 -3.87 0.20 -9.05
N LEU A 27 -2.75 0.52 -8.41
CA LEU A 27 -2.42 1.89 -7.99
C LEU A 27 -1.67 2.65 -9.08
N ARG A 28 -2.01 3.93 -9.22
CA ARG A 28 -1.21 4.86 -10.03
C ARG A 28 0.04 5.28 -9.27
N ARG A 29 1.07 5.72 -10.00
CA ARG A 29 2.33 6.21 -9.41
C ARG A 29 2.12 7.24 -8.30
N SER A 30 1.21 8.19 -8.48
CA SER A 30 0.89 9.23 -7.49
C SER A 30 0.21 8.67 -6.24
N GLU A 31 -0.51 7.56 -6.36
CA GLU A 31 -1.13 6.89 -5.21
C GLU A 31 -0.05 6.13 -4.43
N ILE A 32 0.86 5.44 -5.12
CA ILE A 32 1.99 4.74 -4.48
C ILE A 32 2.89 5.72 -3.71
N VAL A 33 3.16 6.91 -4.26
CA VAL A 33 3.96 7.95 -3.58
C VAL A 33 3.22 8.55 -2.37
N GLY A 34 1.88 8.53 -2.37
CA GLY A 34 1.06 9.02 -1.27
C GLY A 34 0.71 7.97 -0.21
N LEU A 35 1.30 6.77 -0.27
CA LEU A 35 1.10 5.72 0.73
C LEU A 35 2.00 5.95 1.94
N ASP A 36 1.38 6.02 3.10
CA ASP A 36 2.03 5.97 4.39
C ASP A 36 2.26 4.51 4.83
N VAL A 37 3.21 4.32 5.75
CA VAL A 37 3.50 3.00 6.34
C VAL A 37 2.38 2.58 7.30
N LYS A 38 1.72 3.55 7.95
CA LYS A 38 0.59 3.34 8.88
C LYS A 38 -0.43 4.46 8.74
N ALA A 39 -1.63 4.21 9.26
CA ALA A 39 -2.65 5.24 9.42
C ALA A 39 -2.11 6.46 10.19
N ASP A 40 -2.56 7.65 9.79
CA ASP A 40 -2.31 8.93 10.47
C ASP A 40 -0.82 9.29 10.66
N GLN A 41 0.08 8.77 9.82
CA GLN A 41 1.50 9.16 9.85
C GLN A 41 1.74 10.56 9.28
N THR A 42 1.04 10.92 8.21
CA THR A 42 1.23 12.18 7.51
C THR A 42 -0.11 12.89 7.30
N GLU A 43 -0.16 14.20 7.53
CA GLU A 43 -1.40 14.98 7.37
C GLU A 43 -1.96 14.93 5.93
N ASP A 44 -1.06 14.85 4.95
CA ASP A 44 -1.38 14.73 3.52
C ASP A 44 -1.38 13.27 3.00
N GLY A 45 -1.27 12.29 3.91
CA GLY A 45 -1.26 10.87 3.57
C GLY A 45 -2.53 10.49 2.81
N ARG A 46 -2.40 9.85 1.65
CA ARG A 46 -3.55 9.46 0.82
C ARG A 46 -4.07 8.05 1.12
N GLY A 47 -3.33 7.31 1.94
CA GLY A 47 -3.68 5.95 2.33
C GLY A 47 -2.51 5.22 2.97
N TRP A 48 -2.75 3.99 3.38
CA TRP A 48 -1.72 3.08 3.90
C TRP A 48 -2.00 1.64 3.46
N ILE A 49 -1.02 0.76 3.65
CA ILE A 49 -1.16 -0.67 3.37
C ILE A 49 -1.35 -1.41 4.69
N GLU A 50 -2.39 -2.25 4.75
CA GLU A 50 -2.56 -3.25 5.81
C GLU A 50 -2.19 -4.64 5.29
N ILE A 51 -1.27 -5.30 5.98
CA ILE A 51 -0.92 -6.70 5.74
C ILE A 51 -1.90 -7.55 6.56
N LEU A 52 -2.63 -8.45 5.89
CA LEU A 52 -3.61 -9.30 6.54
C LEU A 52 -2.91 -10.60 6.97
N ASP A 53 -2.78 -10.80 8.29
CA ASP A 53 -2.09 -11.96 8.87
C ASP A 53 -2.97 -13.22 8.99
N LYS A 54 -4.29 -13.11 8.83
CA LYS A 54 -5.21 -14.22 9.08
C LYS A 54 -5.93 -14.71 7.84
N ALA A 55 -5.68 -16.00 7.57
CA ALA A 55 -6.60 -16.89 6.89
C ALA A 55 -7.97 -16.89 7.60
N CYS A 56 -8.98 -16.35 6.94
CA CYS A 56 -10.36 -16.75 7.17
C CYS A 56 -10.42 -18.27 6.95
N SER A 57 -11.05 -18.99 7.87
CA SER A 57 -11.09 -20.45 7.92
C SER A 57 -11.94 -21.10 6.81
N SER A 58 -12.15 -20.44 5.68
CA SER A 58 -12.80 -21.00 4.49
C SER A 58 -11.75 -21.70 3.61
N PRO A 59 -11.90 -22.99 3.32
CA PRO A 59 -11.03 -23.66 2.35
C PRO A 59 -11.33 -23.11 0.96
N GLY A 60 -10.42 -22.32 0.38
CA GLY A 60 -10.48 -21.92 -1.03
C GLY A 60 -10.07 -20.48 -1.34
N GLU A 61 -9.95 -19.60 -0.35
CA GLU A 61 -9.58 -18.21 -0.57
C GLU A 61 -8.09 -18.02 -0.31
N LEU A 62 -7.36 -17.50 -1.31
CA LEU A 62 -5.93 -17.21 -1.20
C LEU A 62 -5.73 -15.99 -0.28
N ASP A 63 -5.85 -16.21 1.02
CA ASP A 63 -5.97 -15.16 2.02
C ASP A 63 -4.62 -14.66 2.57
N ARG A 64 -3.58 -14.69 1.71
CA ARG A 64 -2.32 -13.97 1.94
C ARG A 64 -2.30 -12.78 1.01
N GLY A 65 -2.69 -11.63 1.54
CA GLY A 65 -2.82 -10.41 0.76
C GLY A 65 -2.58 -9.16 1.59
N PHE A 66 -2.51 -8.03 0.90
CA PHE A 66 -2.51 -6.72 1.51
C PHE A 66 -3.72 -5.95 1.00
N ARG A 67 -4.25 -5.05 1.82
CA ARG A 67 -5.29 -4.10 1.42
C ARG A 67 -4.72 -2.70 1.42
N THR A 68 -4.93 -1.97 0.33
CA THR A 68 -4.66 -0.54 0.31
C THR A 68 -5.89 0.21 0.80
N LEU A 69 -5.74 0.92 1.92
CA LEU A 69 -6.79 1.78 2.48
C LEU A 69 -6.57 3.20 2.02
N ARG A 70 -7.66 3.91 1.70
CA ARG A 70 -7.61 5.34 1.35
C ARG A 70 -7.86 6.14 2.61
N SER A 71 -7.04 7.15 2.86
CA SER A 71 -7.30 8.11 3.92
C SER A 71 -8.64 8.80 3.63
N PRO A 72 -9.51 8.98 4.63
CA PRO A 72 -10.71 9.78 4.46
C PRO A 72 -10.28 11.19 4.02
N SER A 73 -10.84 11.65 2.91
CA SER A 73 -10.54 12.96 2.31
C SER A 73 -10.45 14.05 3.38
N PRO A 74 -9.42 14.93 3.37
CA PRO A 74 -9.35 16.11 4.21
C PRO A 74 -10.33 17.19 3.72
N THR A 75 -11.59 16.84 3.45
CA THR A 75 -12.61 17.76 2.95
C THR A 75 -13.33 18.55 4.05
N ARG A 76 -12.66 18.79 5.18
CA ARG A 76 -13.05 19.90 6.06
C ARG A 76 -11.79 20.65 6.50
N PRO A 77 -11.58 21.89 6.04
CA PRO A 77 -10.59 22.78 6.62
C PRO A 77 -10.93 22.95 8.10
N LYS A 78 -9.99 22.65 9.00
CA LYS A 78 -10.11 22.92 10.45
C LYS A 78 -10.17 24.42 10.79
N TYR A 79 -10.10 25.28 9.77
CA TYR A 79 -10.04 26.74 9.86
C TYR A 79 -11.33 27.46 9.45
N LEU A 80 -12.46 26.75 9.29
CA LEU A 80 -13.78 27.42 9.29
C LEU A 80 -14.30 27.47 10.73
N ARG A 81 -13.98 28.56 11.42
CA ARG A 81 -14.73 29.08 12.57
C ARG A 81 -15.28 30.44 12.20
#